data_AF-A0A7C7EFM6-F1
#
_entry.id   AF-A0A7C7EFM6-F1
#
_cell.length_a   1.000
_cell.length_b   1.000
_cell.length_c   1.000
_cell.angle_alpha   90.00
_cell.angle_beta   90.00
_cell.angle_gamma   90.00
#
_symmetry.space_group_name_H-M   'P 1'
#
loop_
_entity.id
_entity.type
_entity.pdbx_description
1 polymer ?
#
loop_
_entity_poly.entity_id
_entity_poly.type
_entity_poly.pdbx_seq_one_letter_code
_entity_poly.pdbx_strand_id
1 'polypeptide(L)'
;MSINHELYINIVVCGIALGTLARFIYLRVDYRQYPTYPQGYMTHLTLGIISAALGAFSVPALIEKQYTAVTFLALAAQQFKEVREIERASLEKMEATELVPRGAA
;
A
#
# COMPACT_ATOMS: atom_id res chain seq x y z
N MET A 1 -16.45 -24.07 11.04
CA MET A 1 -16.57 -23.02 12.07
C MET A 1 -16.94 -21.75 11.35
N SER A 2 -18.23 -21.35 11.37
CA SER A 2 -18.66 -20.09 10.73
C SER A 2 -18.36 -18.95 11.71
N ILE A 3 -17.70 -17.90 11.26
CA ILE A 3 -17.45 -16.71 12.10
C ILE A 3 -18.79 -15.97 12.25
N ASN A 4 -19.08 -15.45 13.45
CA ASN A 4 -20.26 -14.61 13.67
C ASN A 4 -20.14 -13.35 12.79
N HIS A 5 -21.19 -13.01 12.04
CA HIS A 5 -21.16 -11.88 11.09
C HIS A 5 -20.77 -10.55 11.73
N GLU A 6 -21.23 -10.28 12.95
CA GLU A 6 -20.84 -9.07 13.70
C GLU A 6 -19.34 -9.06 14.02
N LEU A 7 -18.79 -10.20 14.44
CA LEU A 7 -17.36 -10.34 14.74
C LEU A 7 -16.52 -10.16 13.47
N TYR A 8 -16.97 -10.71 12.33
CA TYR A 8 -16.32 -10.55 11.04
C TYR A 8 -16.19 -9.06 10.67
N ILE A 9 -17.31 -8.33 10.71
CA ILE A 9 -17.34 -6.90 10.38
C ILE A 9 -16.44 -6.11 11.32
N ASN A 10 -16.50 -6.40 12.62
CA ASN A 10 -15.68 -5.72 13.61
C ASN A 10 -14.18 -5.92 13.37
N ILE A 11 -13.74 -7.15 13.07
CA ILE A 11 -12.34 -7.45 12.74
C ILE A 11 -11.89 -6.68 11.50
N VAL A 12 -12.70 -6.69 10.44
CA VAL A 12 -12.37 -6.01 9.18
C VAL A 12 -12.26 -4.50 9.38
N VAL A 13 -13.25 -3.88 10.03
CA VAL A 13 -13.27 -2.44 10.27
C VAL A 13 -12.11 -2.02 11.16
N CYS A 14 -11.84 -2.76 12.25
CA CYS A 14 -10.71 -2.48 13.13
C CYS A 14 -9.37 -2.63 12.38
N GLY A 15 -9.23 -3.67 11.56
CA GLY A 15 -8.04 -3.90 10.74
C GLY A 15 -7.77 -2.76 9.75
N ILE A 16 -8.82 -2.31 9.05
CA ILE A 16 -8.73 -1.17 8.13
C ILE A 16 -8.36 0.10 8.89
N ALA A 17 -9.05 0.41 9.99
CA ALA A 17 -8.80 1.61 10.78
C ALA A 17 -7.37 1.65 11.35
N LEU A 18 -6.91 0.55 11.95
CA LEU A 18 -5.56 0.46 12.50
C LEU A 18 -4.49 0.48 11.40
N GLY A 19 -4.70 -0.19 10.27
CA GLY A 19 -3.77 -0.19 9.15
C GLY A 19 -3.65 1.17 8.47
N THR A 20 -4.77 1.87 8.31
CA THR A 20 -4.79 3.25 7.78
C THR A 20 -4.14 4.24 8.72
N LEU A 21 -4.42 4.16 10.02
CA LEU A 21 -3.75 4.95 11.04
C LEU A 21 -2.24 4.69 11.06
N ALA A 22 -1.82 3.43 10.99
CA ALA A 22 -0.40 3.08 10.91
C ALA A 22 0.25 3.73 9.70
N ARG A 23 -0.38 3.69 8.51
CA ARG A 23 0.16 4.38 7.34
C ARG A 23 0.30 5.88 7.59
N PHE A 24 -0.73 6.51 8.16
CA PHE A 24 -0.72 7.94 8.44
C PHE A 24 0.41 8.35 9.40
N ILE A 25 0.62 7.59 10.47
CA ILE A 25 1.66 7.87 11.48
C ILE A 25 3.07 7.67 10.92
N TYR A 26 3.28 6.62 10.12
CA TYR A 26 4.61 6.29 9.59
C TYR A 26 4.94 6.99 8.27
N LEU A 27 4.01 7.73 7.66
CA LEU A 27 4.26 8.37 6.39
C LEU A 27 5.30 9.49 6.54
N ARG A 28 6.50 9.23 6.01
CA ARG A 28 7.54 10.24 5.81
C ARG A 28 7.96 10.20 4.36
N VAL A 29 7.79 11.31 3.66
CA VAL A 29 8.29 11.49 2.29
C VAL A 29 9.21 12.69 2.30
N ASP A 30 10.46 12.48 1.91
CA ASP A 30 11.42 13.56 1.77
C ASP A 30 11.17 14.32 0.46
N TYR A 31 10.66 15.55 0.58
CA TYR A 31 10.35 16.42 -0.55
C TYR A 31 11.60 16.91 -1.30
N ARG A 32 12.80 16.76 -0.73
CA ARG A 32 14.06 17.15 -1.40
C ARG A 32 14.47 16.14 -2.47
N GLN A 33 14.05 14.88 -2.31
CA GLN A 33 14.42 13.79 -3.21
C GLN A 33 13.24 13.35 -4.09
N TYR A 34 12.01 13.75 -3.75
CA TYR A 34 10.80 13.42 -4.50
C TYR A 34 10.13 14.69 -5.05
N PRO A 35 10.14 14.91 -6.38
CA PRO A 35 9.58 16.11 -7.01
C PRO A 35 8.06 16.06 -7.06
N THR A 36 7.47 14.89 -6.80
CA THR A 36 6.03 14.62 -6.88
C THR A 36 5.26 15.13 -5.67
N TYR A 37 5.86 15.97 -4.81
CA TYR A 37 5.12 16.63 -3.73
C TYR A 37 4.05 17.57 -4.31
N PRO A 38 2.79 17.55 -3.82
CA PRO A 38 2.23 16.76 -2.72
C PRO A 38 1.62 15.42 -3.16
N GLN A 39 1.51 15.16 -4.46
CA GLN A 39 0.86 13.99 -5.02
C GLN A 39 1.46 12.65 -4.53
N GLY A 40 2.75 12.59 -4.23
CA GLY A 40 3.40 11.41 -3.63
C GLY A 40 2.81 11.02 -2.26
N TYR A 41 2.43 12.00 -1.43
CA TYR A 41 1.73 11.73 -0.17
C TYR A 41 0.37 11.08 -0.44
N MET A 42 -0.36 11.58 -1.43
CA MET A 42 -1.66 11.04 -1.81
C MET A 42 -1.52 9.58 -2.22
N THR A 43 -0.63 9.27 -3.17
CA THR A 43 -0.37 7.90 -3.65
C THR A 43 -0.07 6.94 -2.50
N HIS A 44 0.82 7.32 -1.58
CA HIS A 44 1.17 6.49 -0.44
C HIS A 44 0.04 6.29 0.57
N LEU A 45 -0.83 7.28 0.76
CA LEU A 45 -2.02 7.16 1.60
C LEU A 45 -3.05 6.24 0.95
N THR A 46 -3.36 6.44 -0.34
CA THR A 46 -4.33 5.60 -1.06
C THR A 46 -3.87 4.14 -1.11
N LEU A 47 -2.60 3.89 -1.43
CA LEU A 47 -2.05 2.53 -1.42
C LEU A 47 -2.10 1.90 -0.03
N GLY A 48 -1.83 2.69 1.02
CA GLY A 48 -1.91 2.22 2.40
C GLY A 48 -3.33 1.83 2.81
N ILE A 49 -4.34 2.60 2.40
CA ILE A 49 -5.76 2.26 2.63
C ILE A 49 -6.13 0.96 1.92
N ILE A 50 -5.75 0.82 0.64
CA ILE A 50 -6.00 -0.40 -0.14
C ILE A 50 -5.32 -1.60 0.52
N SER A 51 -4.05 -1.45 0.93
CA SER A 51 -3.29 -2.49 1.63
C SER A 51 -3.95 -2.92 2.94
N ALA A 52 -4.38 -1.96 3.76
CA ALA A 52 -5.06 -2.22 5.03
C ALA A 52 -6.38 -2.99 4.82
N ALA A 53 -7.17 -2.63 3.81
CA ALA A 53 -8.38 -3.36 3.44
C ALA A 53 -8.08 -4.81 3.06
N LEU A 54 -7.15 -5.02 2.14
CA LEU A 54 -6.82 -6.37 1.69
C LEU A 54 -6.28 -7.25 2.82
N GLY A 55 -5.40 -6.71 3.67
CA GLY A 55 -4.90 -7.41 4.84
C GLY A 55 -6.01 -7.79 5.81
N ALA A 56 -6.94 -6.87 6.09
CA ALA A 56 -8.06 -7.10 6.99
C ALA A 56 -9.02 -8.20 6.49
N PHE A 57 -9.26 -8.28 5.18
CA PHE A 57 -10.09 -9.33 4.58
C PHE A 57 -9.38 -10.68 4.41
N SER A 58 -8.04 -10.70 4.35
CA SER A 58 -7.27 -11.90 3.99
C SER A 58 -7.44 -13.05 4.98
N VAL A 59 -7.33 -12.78 6.29
CA VAL A 59 -7.39 -13.83 7.31
C VAL A 59 -8.80 -14.44 7.42
N PRO A 60 -9.89 -13.64 7.54
CA PRO A 60 -11.25 -14.20 7.56
C PRO A 60 -11.62 -14.96 6.28
N ALA A 61 -11.23 -14.46 5.11
CA ALA A 61 -11.54 -15.10 3.83
C ALA A 61 -10.88 -16.49 3.69
N LEU A 62 -9.64 -16.65 4.17
CA LEU A 62 -8.96 -17.94 4.16
C LEU A 62 -9.61 -18.95 5.11
N ILE A 63 -10.06 -18.50 6.29
CA ILE A 63 -10.78 -19.34 7.26
C ILE A 63 -12.10 -19.85 6.65
N GLU A 64 -12.80 -19.00 5.90
CA GLU A 64 -14.03 -19.34 5.19
C GLU A 64 -13.80 -20.08 3.87
N LYS A 65 -12.55 -20.39 3.52
CA LYS A 65 -12.16 -21.07 2.26
C LYS A 65 -12.60 -20.31 1.00
N GLN A 66 -12.71 -18.99 1.10
CA GLN A 66 -12.99 -18.10 -0.03
C GLN A 66 -11.68 -17.78 -0.77
N TYR A 67 -11.21 -18.72 -1.59
CA TYR A 67 -9.94 -18.59 -2.31
C TYR A 67 -9.94 -17.48 -3.38
N THR A 68 -11.11 -16.92 -3.72
CA THR A 68 -11.23 -15.70 -4.55
C THR A 68 -10.49 -14.51 -3.95
N ALA A 69 -10.27 -14.48 -2.63
CA ALA A 69 -9.43 -13.48 -1.97
C ALA A 69 -7.98 -13.45 -2.49
N VAL A 70 -7.46 -14.59 -2.96
CA VAL A 70 -6.10 -14.67 -3.54
C VAL A 70 -6.00 -13.84 -4.82
N THR A 71 -7.06 -13.79 -5.62
CA THR A 71 -7.09 -12.95 -6.83
C THR A 71 -7.04 -11.46 -6.49
N PHE A 72 -7.73 -11.03 -5.43
CA PHE A 72 -7.65 -9.64 -4.96
C PHE A 72 -6.26 -9.29 -4.42
N LEU A 73 -5.62 -10.23 -3.72
CA LEU A 73 -4.23 -10.06 -3.29
C LEU A 73 -3.26 -9.94 -4.47
N ALA A 74 -3.45 -10.76 -5.52
CA ALA A 74 -2.66 -10.67 -6.73
C ALA A 74 -2.86 -9.31 -7.45
N LEU A 75 -4.11 -8.83 -7.55
CA LEU A 75 -4.41 -7.52 -8.13
C LEU A 75 -3.75 -6.39 -7.35
N ALA A 76 -3.76 -6.46 -6.03
CA ALA A 76 -3.11 -5.48 -5.18
C ALA A 76 -1.59 -5.49 -5.29
N ALA A 77 -0.98 -6.68 -5.33
CA ALA A 77 0.44 -6.83 -5.54
C ALA A 77 0.86 -6.18 -6.88
N GLN A 78 0.02 -6.33 -7.91
CA GLN A 78 0.21 -5.67 -9.19
C GLN A 78 0.14 -4.14 -9.07
N GLN A 79 -0.86 -3.60 -8.37
CA GLN A 79 -0.95 -2.14 -8.11
C GLN A 79 0.27 -1.59 -7.35
N PHE A 80 0.77 -2.32 -6.35
CA PHE A 80 1.96 -1.92 -5.60
C PHE A 80 3.23 -1.96 -6.45
N LYS A 81 3.34 -2.95 -7.34
CA LYS A 81 4.45 -3.03 -8.30
C LYS A 81 4.42 -1.86 -9.27
N GLU A 82 3.28 -1.57 -9.89
CA GLU A 82 3.12 -0.46 -10.83
C GLU A 82 3.52 0.88 -10.23
N VAL A 83 3.12 1.14 -8.98
CA VAL A 83 3.49 2.38 -8.27
C VAL A 83 5.00 2.45 -8.02
N ARG A 84 5.63 1.35 -7.62
CA ARG A 84 7.10 1.29 -7.45
C ARG A 84 7.84 1.52 -8.76
N GLU A 85 7.37 0.97 -9.87
CA GLU A 85 7.97 1.20 -11.19
C GLU A 85 7.84 2.68 -11.61
N ILE A 86 6.69 3.32 -11.35
CA ILE A 86 6.49 4.74 -11.61
C ILE A 86 7.45 5.59 -10.76
N GLU A 87 7.56 5.29 -9.46
CA GLU A 87 8.50 5.98 -8.56
C GLU A 87 9.94 5.82 -9.04
N ARG A 88 10.36 4.60 -9.40
CA ARG A 88 11.71 4.31 -9.90
C ARG A 88 12.01 5.06 -11.19
N ALA A 89 11.10 5.01 -12.17
CA ALA A 89 11.26 5.71 -13.43
C ALA A 89 11.30 7.24 -13.26
N SER A 90 10.57 7.78 -12.27
CA SER A 90 10.66 9.20 -11.93
C SER A 90 12.03 9.57 -11.38
N LEU A 91 12.59 8.74 -10.50
CA LEU A 91 13.91 8.96 -9.91
C LEU A 91 15.03 8.84 -10.95
N GLU A 92 14.98 7.82 -11.80
CA GLU A 92 15.93 7.64 -12.92
C GLU A 92 15.95 8.86 -13.85
N LYS A 93 14.78 9.47 -14.13
CA LYS A 93 14.71 10.68 -14.97
C LYS A 93 15.34 11.91 -14.34
N MET A 94 15.34 12.02 -13.01
CA MET A 94 15.93 13.15 -12.30
C MET A 94 17.45 13.07 -12.22
N GLU A 95 17.99 11.86 -12.27
CA GLU A 95 19.43 11.59 -12.10
C GLU A 95 20.29 12.38 -13.08
N ALA A 96 19.81 12.59 -14.32
CA ALA A 96 20.50 13.40 -15.33
C ALA A 96 20.71 14.88 -14.94
N THR A 97 19.96 15.37 -13.95
CA THR A 97 20.00 16.76 -13.48
C THR A 97 20.57 16.91 -12.06
N GLU A 98 20.87 15.80 -11.37
CA GLU A 98 21.46 15.86 -10.02
C GLU A 98 22.96 16.17 -10.08
N LEU A 99 23.42 17.03 -9.17
CA LEU A 99 24.85 17.42 -9.04
C LEU A 99 25.73 16.28 -8.52
N VAL A 100 25.14 15.33 -7.80
CA VAL A 100 25.80 14.16 -7.24
C VAL A 100 24.98 12.94 -7.65
N PRO A 101 25.54 12.00 -8.43
CA PRO A 101 24.80 10.83 -8.87
C PRO A 101 24.47 9.93 -7.68
N ARG A 102 23.35 9.19 -7.79
CA ARG A 102 23.04 8.14 -6.83
C ARG A 102 24.03 6.99 -7.00
N GLY A 103 24.35 6.30 -5.91
CA GLY A 103 25.26 5.14 -5.96
C GLY A 103 24.69 4.05 -6.88
N ALA A 104 25.56 3.35 -7.62
CA ALA A 104 25.16 2.18 -8.39
C ALA A 104 24.77 1.05 -7.42
N ALA A 105 23.53 0.56 -7.55
CA ALA A 105 23.01 -0.60 -6.84
C ALA A 105 23.25 -1.89 -7.63
#